data_AF-A0A8X7WTD1-F1
#
_entry.id   AF-A0A8X7WTD1-F1
#
_cell.length_a   1.000
_cell.length_b   1.000
_cell.length_c   1.000
_cell.angle_alpha   90.00
_cell.angle_beta   90.00
_cell.angle_gamma   90.00
#
_symmetry.space_group_name_H-M   'P 1'
#
loop_
_entity.id
_entity.type
_entity.pdbx_description
1 polymer ?
#
loop_
_entity_poly.entity_id
_entity_poly.type
_entity_poly.pdbx_seq_one_letter_code
_entity_poly.pdbx_strand_id
1 'polypeptide(L)'
;MNQGGEEETKKDEKAKTVPFYKLFAFADSYDVLLMICGSVGAMGNGVDLPLMTLLFGDLIDSFGQNQNNKDIVDVISKVCVKFVYLGLGTLGAAFLQVACWMITGERQAAARIRNMYLKSILRQDIGFFDVETNTGEVVGRMSGDTVLIQDAMGEKVGKFIQLIATFIGGFALAFAKGWLLTLVMLTSIPLLAMAGAAMAIIVTRASSQGQAAYAKAATVVEQTIGSIRTVASFTREKEAINKYKKFITSAYKSSIQQGFSTGLGLRIMLFVLFSSYALAIWFGGKMILEKGYTGGAVINVLIIVVACHVSYYYTLTFG
;
A
#
# COMPACT_ATOMS: atom_id res chain seq x y z
N MET A 1 14.56 5.20 -49.54
CA MET A 1 15.56 5.42 -48.46
C MET A 1 15.31 6.78 -47.84
N ASN A 2 14.47 6.84 -46.79
CA ASN A 2 14.60 7.77 -45.66
C ASN A 2 13.50 7.41 -44.64
N GLN A 3 13.65 6.26 -43.97
CA GLN A 3 12.79 5.81 -42.86
C GLN A 3 13.58 5.75 -41.54
N GLY A 4 14.71 6.47 -41.46
CA GLY A 4 15.60 6.46 -40.30
C GLY A 4 15.38 7.60 -39.31
N GLY A 5 14.36 8.45 -39.48
CA GLY A 5 14.20 9.69 -38.70
C GLY A 5 13.04 9.72 -37.69
N GLU A 6 12.11 8.76 -37.73
CA GLU A 6 10.87 8.82 -36.91
C GLU A 6 10.83 7.82 -35.74
N GLU A 7 11.81 6.92 -35.62
CA GLU A 7 11.88 5.96 -34.50
C GLU A 7 12.62 6.48 -33.25
N GLU A 8 13.31 7.62 -33.33
CA GLU A 8 14.08 8.17 -32.20
C GLU A 8 13.30 9.13 -31.28
N THR A 9 12.11 9.59 -31.64
CA THR A 9 11.34 10.58 -30.85
C THR A 9 10.30 9.99 -29.88
N LYS A 10 10.23 8.66 -29.71
CA LYS A 10 9.32 7.98 -28.75
C LYS A 10 10.03 7.28 -27.59
N LYS A 11 11.23 7.72 -27.22
CA LYS A 11 11.90 7.31 -25.97
C LYS A 11 12.12 8.56 -25.11
N ASP A 12 11.60 8.52 -23.88
CA ASP A 12 11.74 9.53 -22.81
C ASP A 12 10.85 10.80 -22.85
N GLU A 13 9.52 10.65 -22.88
CA GLU A 13 8.71 11.49 -21.98
C GLU A 13 8.53 10.73 -20.65
N LYS A 14 9.55 10.80 -19.78
CA LYS A 14 9.33 10.50 -18.37
C LYS A 14 8.28 11.50 -17.88
N ALA A 15 7.09 11.01 -17.54
CA ALA A 15 6.03 11.81 -16.93
C ALA A 15 6.66 12.74 -15.89
N LYS A 16 6.59 14.06 -16.11
CA LYS A 16 7.20 15.05 -15.21
C LYS A 16 6.52 14.91 -13.85
N THR A 17 7.19 14.22 -12.92
CA THR A 17 6.65 14.01 -11.58
C THR A 17 6.72 15.31 -10.81
N VAL A 18 5.59 15.72 -10.24
CA VAL A 18 5.54 16.90 -9.38
C VAL A 18 6.06 16.49 -8.00
N PRO A 19 6.97 17.27 -7.37
CA PRO A 19 7.43 16.97 -6.02
C PRO A 19 6.28 16.90 -5.02
N PHE A 20 6.30 15.92 -4.11
CA PHE A 20 5.20 15.65 -3.18
C PHE A 20 4.81 16.87 -2.32
N TYR A 21 5.78 17.67 -1.88
CA TYR A 21 5.52 18.86 -1.08
C TYR A 21 4.73 19.94 -1.84
N LYS A 22 4.80 19.99 -3.18
CA LYS A 22 4.04 20.95 -3.98
C LYS A 22 2.56 20.63 -4.04
N LEU A 23 2.15 19.39 -3.74
CA LEU A 23 0.72 19.06 -3.61
C LEU A 23 0.07 19.82 -2.45
N PHE A 24 0.83 20.09 -1.38
CA PHE A 24 0.37 20.87 -0.22
C PHE A 24 0.56 22.39 -0.36
N ALA A 25 1.03 22.88 -1.51
CA ALA A 25 1.29 24.31 -1.71
C ALA A 25 0.04 25.20 -1.62
N PHE A 26 -1.15 24.61 -1.75
CA PHE A 26 -2.44 25.30 -1.68
C PHE A 26 -3.09 25.21 -0.28
N ALA A 27 -2.33 24.80 0.74
CA ALA A 27 -2.82 24.68 2.11
C ALA A 27 -3.08 26.04 2.75
N ASP A 28 -4.24 26.19 3.40
CA ASP A 28 -4.51 27.33 4.29
C ASP A 28 -3.95 27.10 5.70
N SER A 29 -3.91 28.16 6.50
CA SER A 29 -3.50 28.09 7.91
C SER A 29 -4.38 27.12 8.73
N TYR A 30 -5.68 27.05 8.40
CA TYR A 30 -6.61 26.08 9.01
C TYR A 30 -6.30 24.64 8.59
N ASP A 31 -5.91 24.42 7.34
CA ASP A 31 -5.56 23.09 6.86
C ASP A 31 -4.22 22.63 7.45
N VAL A 32 -3.28 23.55 7.68
CA VAL A 32 -2.03 23.25 8.41
C VAL A 32 -2.32 22.80 9.85
N LEU A 33 -3.25 23.46 10.54
CA LEU A 33 -3.67 23.03 11.87
C LEU A 33 -4.28 21.62 11.84
N LEU A 34 -5.16 21.34 10.88
CA LEU A 34 -5.74 20.02 10.70
C LEU A 34 -4.68 18.95 10.39
N MET A 35 -3.70 19.25 9.54
CA MET A 35 -2.60 18.32 9.26
C MET A 35 -1.78 18.00 10.51
N ILE A 36 -1.50 18.99 11.36
CA ILE A 36 -0.80 18.77 12.63
C ILE A 36 -1.64 17.90 13.57
N CYS A 37 -2.91 18.24 13.79
CA CYS A 37 -3.82 17.45 14.63
C CYS A 37 -3.96 16.01 14.12
N GLY A 38 -4.14 15.84 12.80
CA GLY A 38 -4.24 14.54 12.14
C GLY A 38 -2.94 13.72 12.24
N SER A 39 -1.78 14.38 12.19
CA SER A 39 -0.47 13.73 12.37
C SER A 39 -0.28 13.24 13.80
N VAL A 40 -0.69 14.03 14.80
CA VAL A 40 -0.67 13.61 16.22
C VAL A 40 -1.61 12.42 16.45
N GLY A 41 -2.82 12.47 15.89
CA GLY A 41 -3.75 11.34 15.90
C GLY A 41 -3.17 10.09 15.23
N ALA A 42 -2.50 10.25 14.08
CA ALA A 42 -1.85 9.15 13.36
C ALA A 42 -0.73 8.50 14.18
N MET A 43 0.09 9.30 14.87
CA MET A 43 1.14 8.78 15.75
C MET A 43 0.54 8.02 16.93
N GLY A 44 -0.49 8.58 17.59
CA GLY A 44 -1.18 7.92 18.70
C GLY A 44 -1.79 6.58 18.27
N ASN A 45 -2.46 6.56 17.11
CA ASN A 45 -3.04 5.33 16.58
C ASN A 45 -1.96 4.32 16.12
N GLY A 46 -0.81 4.77 15.63
CA GLY A 46 0.30 3.88 15.28
C GLY A 46 0.95 3.20 16.49
N VAL A 47 1.04 3.87 17.63
CA VAL A 47 1.62 3.33 18.87
C VAL A 47 0.65 2.42 19.64
N ASP A 48 -0.63 2.44 19.31
CA ASP A 48 -1.65 1.57 19.91
C ASP A 48 -1.29 0.09 19.82
N LEU A 49 -0.89 -0.39 18.64
CA LEU A 49 -0.62 -1.82 18.43
C LEU A 49 0.57 -2.33 19.30
N PRO A 50 1.71 -1.62 19.39
CA PRO A 50 2.76 -1.93 20.37
C PRO A 50 2.28 -1.89 21.84
N LEU A 51 1.46 -0.90 22.22
CA LEU A 51 0.93 -0.79 23.59
C LEU A 51 -0.06 -1.91 23.94
N MET A 52 -0.97 -2.23 23.02
CA MET A 52 -1.92 -3.33 23.13
C MET A 52 -1.16 -4.64 23.35
N THR A 53 -0.11 -4.84 22.57
CA THR A 53 0.75 -6.01 22.70
C THR A 53 1.38 -6.08 24.08
N LEU A 54 1.96 -4.98 24.58
CA LEU A 54 2.54 -4.93 25.92
C LEU A 54 1.54 -5.31 27.02
N LEU A 55 0.33 -4.73 26.98
CA LEU A 55 -0.75 -5.07 27.91
C LEU A 55 -1.18 -6.54 27.80
N PHE A 56 -1.15 -7.10 26.59
CA PHE A 56 -1.46 -8.50 26.36
C PHE A 56 -0.40 -9.42 26.97
N GLY A 57 0.89 -9.07 26.87
CA GLY A 57 1.95 -9.80 27.57
C GLY A 57 1.80 -9.73 29.10
N ASP A 58 1.50 -8.56 29.65
CA ASP A 58 1.27 -8.39 31.09
C ASP A 58 0.05 -9.22 31.57
N LEU A 59 -1.00 -9.33 30.74
CA LEU A 59 -2.15 -10.19 30.99
C LEU A 59 -1.74 -11.67 31.05
N ILE A 60 -0.93 -12.13 30.10
CA ILE A 60 -0.44 -13.52 30.05
C ILE A 60 0.43 -13.84 31.25
N ASP A 61 1.34 -12.93 31.62
CA ASP A 61 2.20 -13.10 32.79
C ASP A 61 1.37 -13.15 34.08
N SER A 62 0.31 -12.34 34.17
CA SER A 62 -0.63 -12.35 35.30
C SER A 62 -1.35 -13.69 35.43
N PHE A 63 -1.80 -14.28 34.32
CA PHE A 63 -2.41 -15.62 34.30
C PHE A 63 -1.41 -16.72 34.63
N GLY A 64 -0.18 -16.64 34.12
CA GLY A 64 0.85 -17.66 34.31
C GLY A 64 1.37 -17.73 35.74
N GLN A 65 1.53 -16.59 36.42
CA GLN A 65 2.10 -16.55 37.78
C GLN A 65 1.07 -16.74 38.90
N ASN A 66 -0.21 -16.42 38.67
CA ASN A 66 -1.23 -16.39 39.72
C ASN A 66 -2.21 -17.57 39.68
N GLN A 67 -1.91 -18.67 38.98
CA GLN A 67 -2.82 -19.83 38.85
C GLN A 67 -3.31 -20.40 40.20
N ASN A 68 -2.54 -20.23 41.28
CA ASN A 68 -2.87 -20.71 42.64
C ASN A 68 -3.38 -19.64 43.61
N ASN A 69 -3.52 -18.37 43.18
CA ASN A 69 -3.84 -17.26 44.07
C ASN A 69 -5.27 -16.75 43.88
N LYS A 70 -6.01 -16.55 44.97
CA LYS A 70 -7.44 -16.14 44.93
C LYS A 70 -7.64 -14.70 44.42
N ASP A 71 -6.58 -13.89 44.36
CA ASP A 71 -6.61 -12.50 43.92
C ASP A 71 -6.37 -12.30 42.41
N ILE A 72 -6.36 -13.39 41.62
CA ILE A 72 -6.15 -13.32 40.17
C ILE A 72 -7.17 -12.40 39.46
N VAL A 73 -8.40 -12.33 39.99
CA VAL A 73 -9.48 -11.53 39.42
C VAL A 73 -9.21 -10.02 39.58
N ASP A 74 -8.61 -9.58 40.70
CA ASP A 74 -8.31 -8.15 40.91
C ASP A 74 -7.15 -7.68 40.01
N VAL A 75 -6.14 -8.53 39.83
CA VAL A 75 -5.00 -8.25 38.94
C VAL A 75 -5.46 -8.17 37.48
N ILE A 76 -6.27 -9.15 37.04
CA ILE A 76 -6.82 -9.15 35.67
C ILE A 76 -7.76 -7.96 35.45
N SER A 77 -8.61 -7.64 36.44
CA SER A 77 -9.51 -6.49 36.36
C SER A 77 -8.76 -5.18 36.10
N LYS A 78 -7.64 -4.95 36.79
CA LYS A 78 -6.76 -3.79 36.56
C LYS A 78 -6.17 -3.76 35.15
N VAL A 79 -5.80 -4.91 34.58
CA VAL A 79 -5.30 -4.98 33.20
C VAL A 79 -6.41 -4.74 32.19
N CYS A 80 -7.61 -5.30 32.40
CA CYS A 80 -8.78 -5.08 31.56
C CYS A 80 -9.19 -3.60 31.53
N VAL A 81 -9.13 -2.90 32.67
CA VAL A 81 -9.40 -1.46 32.73
C VAL A 81 -8.39 -0.66 31.89
N LYS A 82 -7.10 -1.05 31.90
CA LYS A 82 -6.09 -0.44 31.00
C LYS A 82 -6.41 -0.66 29.52
N PHE A 83 -6.92 -1.85 29.15
CA PHE A 83 -7.38 -2.11 27.78
C PHE A 83 -8.55 -1.21 27.37
N VAL A 84 -9.49 -0.94 28.28
CA VAL A 84 -10.62 -0.03 28.00
C VAL A 84 -10.11 1.40 27.78
N TYR A 85 -9.21 1.89 28.64
CA TYR A 85 -8.62 3.22 28.47
C TYR A 85 -7.81 3.33 27.17
N LEU A 86 -7.04 2.29 26.81
CA LEU A 86 -6.32 2.24 25.55
C LEU A 86 -7.32 2.29 24.37
N GLY A 87 -8.37 1.47 24.39
CA GLY A 87 -9.38 1.45 23.33
C GLY A 87 -10.09 2.79 23.13
N LEU A 88 -10.45 3.49 24.21
CA LEU A 88 -11.03 4.84 24.14
C LEU A 88 -10.03 5.86 23.57
N GLY A 89 -8.76 5.78 23.98
CA GLY A 89 -7.68 6.63 23.44
C GLY A 89 -7.47 6.39 21.94
N THR A 90 -7.44 5.13 21.53
CA THR A 90 -7.24 4.70 20.14
C THR A 90 -8.42 5.06 19.26
N LEU A 91 -9.65 4.99 19.76
CA LEU A 91 -10.83 5.49 19.06
C LEU A 91 -10.72 6.99 18.80
N GLY A 92 -10.37 7.77 19.82
CA GLY A 92 -10.17 9.22 19.68
C GLY A 92 -9.05 9.56 18.70
N ALA A 93 -7.91 8.86 18.79
CA ALA A 93 -6.76 9.05 17.91
C ALA A 93 -7.06 8.65 16.46
N ALA A 94 -7.74 7.53 16.23
CA ALA A 94 -8.18 7.07 14.90
C ALA A 94 -9.15 8.06 14.28
N PHE A 95 -10.13 8.52 15.06
CA PHE A 95 -11.12 9.49 14.61
C PHE A 95 -10.46 10.81 14.21
N LEU A 96 -9.57 11.35 15.06
CA LEU A 96 -8.81 12.56 14.74
C LEU A 96 -7.93 12.39 13.50
N GLN A 97 -7.23 11.26 13.39
CA GLN A 97 -6.41 10.95 12.22
C GLN A 97 -7.24 10.99 10.93
N VAL A 98 -8.29 10.16 10.85
CA VAL A 98 -9.07 9.99 9.63
C VAL A 98 -9.84 11.27 9.32
N ALA A 99 -10.50 11.88 10.30
CA ALA A 99 -11.29 13.08 10.09
C ALA A 99 -10.41 14.26 9.62
N CYS A 100 -9.30 14.56 10.31
CA CYS A 100 -8.46 15.69 9.96
C CYS A 100 -7.79 15.53 8.59
N TRP A 101 -7.28 14.33 8.27
CA TRP A 101 -6.66 14.06 6.97
C TRP A 101 -7.66 14.04 5.82
N MET A 102 -8.83 13.43 6.01
CA MET A 102 -9.88 13.37 4.98
C MET A 102 -10.49 14.75 4.71
N ILE A 103 -10.74 15.55 5.74
CA ILE A 103 -11.22 16.93 5.59
C ILE A 103 -10.18 17.81 4.86
N THR A 104 -8.90 17.64 5.18
CA THR A 104 -7.82 18.38 4.50
C THR A 104 -7.73 18.00 3.03
N GLY A 105 -7.78 16.70 2.72
CA GLY A 105 -7.78 16.19 1.34
C GLY A 105 -8.94 16.75 0.52
N GLU A 106 -10.16 16.74 1.06
CA GLU A 106 -11.34 17.29 0.38
C GLU A 106 -11.21 18.82 0.14
N ARG A 107 -10.82 19.59 1.16
CA ARG A 107 -10.70 21.06 1.04
C ARG A 107 -9.63 21.48 0.04
N GLN A 108 -8.47 20.82 0.04
CA GLN A 108 -7.35 21.19 -0.82
C GLN A 108 -7.50 20.59 -2.21
N ALA A 109 -7.59 19.26 -2.31
CA ALA A 109 -7.53 18.56 -3.58
C ALA A 109 -8.86 18.62 -4.34
N ALA A 110 -9.99 18.42 -3.65
CA ALA A 110 -11.28 18.42 -4.34
C ALA A 110 -11.79 19.84 -4.58
N ALA A 111 -11.82 20.71 -3.57
CA ALA A 111 -12.44 22.03 -3.71
C ALA A 111 -11.52 23.06 -4.39
N ARG A 112 -10.27 23.21 -3.93
CA ARG A 112 -9.36 24.25 -4.46
C ARG A 112 -8.74 23.87 -5.79
N ILE A 113 -8.12 22.69 -5.89
CA ILE A 113 -7.44 22.29 -7.12
C ILE A 113 -8.44 22.18 -8.28
N ARG A 114 -9.63 21.59 -8.10
CA ARG A 114 -10.64 21.55 -9.19
C ARG A 114 -11.10 22.94 -9.61
N ASN A 115 -11.29 23.87 -8.68
CA ASN A 115 -11.70 25.24 -9.00
C ASN A 115 -10.60 25.99 -9.77
N MET A 116 -9.34 25.90 -9.32
CA MET A 116 -8.20 26.50 -10.03
C MET A 116 -7.95 25.86 -11.38
N TYR A 117 -8.13 24.54 -11.50
CA TYR A 117 -8.03 23.80 -12.75
C TYR A 117 -9.08 24.30 -13.74
N LEU A 118 -10.36 24.33 -13.33
CA LEU A 118 -11.45 24.84 -14.16
C LEU A 118 -11.22 26.30 -14.57
N LYS A 119 -10.82 27.17 -13.63
CA LYS A 119 -10.52 28.57 -13.90
C LYS A 119 -9.35 28.75 -14.89
N SER A 120 -8.35 27.88 -14.82
CA SER A 120 -7.19 27.93 -15.71
C SER A 120 -7.53 27.44 -17.11
N ILE A 121 -8.35 26.39 -17.22
CA ILE A 121 -8.84 25.88 -18.49
C ILE A 121 -9.76 26.86 -19.20
N LEU A 122 -10.68 27.50 -18.47
CA LEU A 122 -11.57 28.52 -19.04
C LEU A 122 -10.84 29.78 -19.53
N ARG A 123 -9.56 29.96 -19.16
CA ARG A 123 -8.70 31.06 -19.61
C ARG A 123 -7.79 30.69 -20.79
N GLN A 124 -7.79 29.43 -21.23
CA GLN A 124 -7.01 29.00 -22.38
C GLN A 124 -7.64 29.45 -23.69
N ASP A 125 -6.80 29.72 -24.68
CA ASP A 125 -7.24 30.10 -26.02
C ASP A 125 -7.92 28.93 -26.73
N ILE A 126 -8.80 29.24 -27.69
CA ILE A 126 -9.54 28.23 -28.47
C ILE A 126 -8.59 27.25 -29.17
N GLY A 127 -7.41 27.72 -29.60
CA GLY A 127 -6.37 26.87 -30.20
C GLY A 127 -5.84 25.76 -29.26
N PHE A 128 -5.90 25.93 -27.94
CA PHE A 128 -5.56 24.87 -26.99
C PHE A 128 -6.58 23.72 -27.02
N PHE A 129 -7.87 24.05 -27.17
CA PHE A 129 -8.95 23.05 -27.28
C PHE A 129 -8.99 22.39 -28.66
N ASP A 130 -8.45 23.04 -29.70
CA ASP A 130 -8.38 22.44 -31.04
C ASP A 130 -7.14 21.57 -31.24
N VAL A 131 -6.02 21.88 -30.58
CA VAL A 131 -4.72 21.21 -30.80
C VAL A 131 -4.31 20.26 -29.68
N GLU A 132 -4.54 20.62 -28.42
CA GLU A 132 -3.89 19.95 -27.26
C GLU A 132 -4.85 19.13 -26.39
N THR A 133 -6.18 19.27 -26.54
CA THR A 133 -7.10 18.67 -25.57
C THR A 133 -8.52 18.45 -26.10
N ASN A 134 -9.10 17.28 -25.82
CA ASN A 134 -10.52 17.01 -26.05
C ASN A 134 -11.35 17.35 -24.80
N THR A 135 -12.57 17.88 -24.96
CA THR A 135 -13.54 18.12 -23.89
C THR A 135 -13.71 16.91 -22.96
N GLY A 136 -13.70 15.69 -23.50
CA GLY A 136 -13.79 14.46 -22.71
C GLY A 136 -12.55 14.20 -21.83
N GLU A 137 -11.36 14.58 -22.30
CA GLU A 137 -10.12 14.45 -21.55
C GLU A 137 -10.07 15.44 -20.38
N VAL A 138 -10.54 16.67 -20.58
CA VAL A 138 -10.64 17.67 -19.51
C VAL A 138 -11.51 17.18 -18.36
N VAL A 139 -12.70 16.67 -18.68
CA VAL A 139 -13.66 16.16 -17.69
C VAL A 139 -13.10 14.91 -16.99
N GLY A 140 -12.43 14.03 -17.75
CA GLY A 140 -11.74 12.86 -17.24
C GLY A 140 -10.65 13.22 -16.23
N ARG A 141 -9.73 14.13 -16.57
CA ARG A 141 -8.67 14.61 -15.66
C ARG A 141 -9.23 15.32 -14.44
N MET A 142 -10.27 16.13 -14.63
CA MET A 142 -10.92 16.85 -13.54
C MET A 142 -11.61 15.91 -12.54
N SER A 143 -12.17 14.78 -12.99
CA SER A 143 -12.93 13.86 -12.13
C SER A 143 -12.12 12.66 -11.65
N GLY A 144 -11.13 12.20 -12.42
CA GLY A 144 -10.27 11.07 -12.09
C GLY A 144 -8.99 11.50 -11.37
N ASP A 145 -8.13 12.27 -12.04
CA ASP A 145 -6.80 12.61 -11.51
C ASP A 145 -6.87 13.40 -10.21
N THR A 146 -7.86 14.29 -10.07
CA THR A 146 -8.04 15.05 -8.82
C THR A 146 -8.51 14.18 -7.66
N VAL A 147 -9.28 13.10 -7.91
CA VAL A 147 -9.65 12.12 -6.88
C VAL A 147 -8.43 11.33 -6.44
N LEU A 148 -7.56 10.95 -7.37
CA LEU A 148 -6.30 10.28 -7.05
C LEU A 148 -5.39 11.18 -6.19
N ILE A 149 -5.32 12.47 -6.51
CA ILE A 149 -4.59 13.46 -5.70
C ILE A 149 -5.23 13.58 -4.30
N GLN A 150 -6.57 13.62 -4.22
CA GLN A 150 -7.29 13.67 -2.96
C GLN A 150 -7.02 12.44 -2.08
N ASP A 151 -7.07 11.23 -2.64
CA ASP A 151 -6.77 10.00 -1.94
C ASP A 151 -5.32 10.00 -1.41
N ALA A 152 -4.38 10.39 -2.27
CA ALA A 152 -2.97 10.49 -1.93
C ALA A 152 -2.70 11.51 -0.80
N MET A 153 -3.32 12.69 -0.82
CA MET A 153 -3.13 13.73 0.18
C MET A 153 -3.90 13.47 1.48
N GLY A 154 -5.05 12.81 1.40
CA GLY A 154 -5.90 12.52 2.55
C GLY A 154 -5.49 11.22 3.24
N GLU A 155 -6.04 10.10 2.79
CA GLU A 155 -5.93 8.82 3.51
C GLU A 155 -4.49 8.30 3.57
N LYS A 156 -3.76 8.35 2.44
CA LYS A 156 -2.46 7.70 2.32
C LYS A 156 -1.39 8.32 3.22
N VAL A 157 -1.37 9.64 3.37
CA VAL A 157 -0.40 10.32 4.25
C VAL A 157 -0.64 9.98 5.71
N GLY A 158 -1.91 10.02 6.16
CA GLY A 158 -2.27 9.64 7.51
C GLY A 158 -1.86 8.19 7.82
N LYS A 159 -2.10 7.27 6.89
CA LYS A 159 -1.65 5.87 7.00
C LYS A 159 -0.14 5.72 7.02
N PHE A 160 0.58 6.45 6.19
CA PHE A 160 2.04 6.42 6.16
C PHE A 160 2.66 6.84 7.50
N ILE A 161 2.17 7.93 8.11
CA ILE A 161 2.63 8.39 9.43
C ILE A 161 2.33 7.36 10.51
N GLN A 162 1.13 6.77 10.49
CA GLN A 162 0.76 5.68 11.40
C GLN A 162 1.71 4.49 11.27
N LEU A 163 1.98 4.02 10.05
CA LEU A 163 2.86 2.88 9.81
C LEU A 163 4.30 3.14 10.30
N ILE A 164 4.82 4.36 10.10
CA ILE A 164 6.12 4.76 10.65
C ILE A 164 6.10 4.75 12.18
N ALA A 165 5.05 5.31 12.80
CA ALA A 165 4.92 5.33 14.25
C ALA A 165 4.82 3.91 14.83
N THR A 166 4.06 3.01 14.20
CA THR A 166 3.98 1.59 14.57
C THR A 166 5.33 0.90 14.41
N PHE A 167 6.06 1.17 13.32
CA PHE A 167 7.36 0.59 13.08
C PHE A 167 8.36 1.00 14.17
N ILE A 168 8.52 2.31 14.40
CA ILE A 168 9.47 2.84 15.39
C ILE A 168 9.06 2.41 16.81
N GLY A 169 7.79 2.58 17.17
CA GLY A 169 7.27 2.22 18.50
C GLY A 169 7.34 0.71 18.77
N GLY A 170 7.03 -0.10 17.75
CA GLY A 170 7.14 -1.56 17.80
C GLY A 170 8.58 -2.00 18.02
N PHE A 171 9.52 -1.57 17.17
CA PHE A 171 10.94 -1.94 17.31
C PHE A 171 11.51 -1.48 18.66
N ALA A 172 11.21 -0.26 19.11
CA ALA A 172 11.65 0.23 20.41
C ALA A 172 11.17 -0.67 21.56
N LEU A 173 9.89 -1.05 21.57
CA LEU A 173 9.35 -1.95 22.59
C LEU A 173 9.90 -3.38 22.49
N ALA A 174 10.08 -3.91 21.28
CA ALA A 174 10.63 -5.25 21.06
C ALA A 174 12.07 -5.36 21.59
N PHE A 175 12.93 -4.38 21.26
CA PHE A 175 14.29 -4.33 21.79
C PHE A 175 14.32 -4.14 23.32
N ALA A 176 13.39 -3.36 23.89
CA ALA A 176 13.29 -3.16 25.32
C ALA A 176 12.87 -4.43 26.09
N LYS A 177 11.92 -5.21 25.56
CA LYS A 177 11.42 -6.45 26.22
C LYS A 177 12.33 -7.66 25.99
N GLY A 178 12.99 -7.75 24.84
CA GLY A 178 13.80 -8.92 24.51
C GLY A 178 14.69 -8.74 23.29
N TRP A 179 15.89 -8.21 23.50
CA TRP A 179 16.83 -7.94 22.40
C TRP A 179 17.33 -9.20 21.68
N LEU A 180 17.55 -10.32 22.39
CA LEU A 180 17.98 -11.58 21.75
C LEU A 180 16.89 -12.16 20.83
N LEU A 181 15.65 -12.23 21.31
CA LEU A 181 14.53 -12.74 20.52
C LEU A 181 14.28 -11.84 19.30
N THR A 182 14.34 -10.53 19.50
CA THR A 182 14.16 -9.54 18.43
C THR A 182 15.22 -9.68 17.35
N LEU A 183 16.49 -9.92 17.70
CA LEU A 183 17.56 -10.14 16.72
C LEU A 183 17.34 -11.40 15.88
N VAL A 184 16.93 -12.52 16.51
CA VAL A 184 16.63 -13.75 15.78
C VAL A 184 15.46 -13.54 14.83
N MET A 185 14.43 -12.83 15.28
CA MET A 185 13.27 -12.49 14.46
C MET A 185 13.58 -11.48 13.35
N LEU A 186 14.55 -10.59 13.54
CA LEU A 186 14.98 -9.65 12.51
C LEU A 186 15.59 -10.36 11.30
N THR A 187 16.12 -11.57 11.47
CA THR A 187 16.67 -12.37 10.35
C THR A 187 15.60 -12.81 9.33
N SER A 188 14.33 -12.91 9.72
CA SER A 188 13.24 -13.27 8.78
C SER A 188 12.80 -12.10 7.91
N ILE A 189 13.05 -10.85 8.34
CA ILE A 189 12.62 -9.64 7.62
C ILE A 189 13.32 -9.52 6.25
N PRO A 190 14.67 -9.64 6.12
CA PRO A 190 15.34 -9.62 4.82
C PRO A 190 14.87 -10.74 3.89
N LEU A 191 14.63 -11.93 4.43
CA LEU A 191 14.14 -13.07 3.63
C LEU A 191 12.74 -12.79 3.05
N LEU A 192 11.85 -12.23 3.86
CA LEU A 192 10.52 -11.79 3.41
C LEU A 192 10.63 -10.64 2.41
N ALA A 193 11.54 -9.69 2.64
CA ALA A 193 11.75 -8.54 1.76
C ALA A 193 12.24 -8.98 0.37
N MET A 194 13.17 -9.92 0.29
CA MET A 194 13.63 -10.50 -0.97
C MET A 194 12.52 -11.25 -1.71
N ALA A 195 11.74 -12.07 -1.01
CA ALA A 195 10.59 -12.76 -1.61
C ALA A 195 9.54 -11.74 -2.12
N GLY A 196 9.28 -10.70 -1.33
CA GLY A 196 8.50 -9.50 -1.64
C GLY A 196 8.88 -8.87 -2.98
N ALA A 197 10.14 -8.42 -3.04
CA ALA A 197 10.69 -7.73 -4.19
C ALA A 197 10.73 -8.62 -5.43
N ALA A 198 11.11 -9.89 -5.29
CA ALA A 198 11.12 -10.84 -6.41
C ALA A 198 9.72 -11.02 -7.00
N MET A 199 8.70 -11.20 -6.15
CA MET A 199 7.31 -11.28 -6.60
C MET A 199 6.88 -9.99 -7.31
N ALA A 200 7.13 -8.82 -6.71
CA ALA A 200 6.75 -7.54 -7.29
C ALA A 200 7.36 -7.37 -8.70
N ILE A 201 8.66 -7.63 -8.86
CA ILE A 201 9.34 -7.54 -10.16
C ILE A 201 8.73 -8.50 -11.19
N ILE A 202 8.47 -9.76 -10.80
CA ILE A 202 7.91 -10.76 -11.71
C ILE A 202 6.49 -10.38 -12.12
N VAL A 203 5.65 -9.95 -11.18
CA VAL A 203 4.27 -9.54 -11.44
C VAL A 203 4.22 -8.31 -12.32
N THR A 204 5.00 -7.27 -12.02
CA THR A 204 5.05 -6.03 -12.82
C THR A 204 5.55 -6.32 -14.24
N ARG A 205 6.59 -7.16 -14.40
CA ARG A 205 7.08 -7.54 -15.74
C ARG A 205 6.06 -8.35 -16.52
N ALA A 206 5.43 -9.34 -15.90
CA ALA A 206 4.42 -10.17 -16.55
C ALA A 206 3.18 -9.35 -16.93
N SER A 207 2.74 -8.44 -16.06
CA SER A 207 1.63 -7.52 -16.33
C SER A 207 1.96 -6.57 -17.48
N SER A 208 3.16 -5.98 -17.50
CA SER A 208 3.61 -5.10 -18.60
C SER A 208 3.63 -5.83 -19.95
N GLN A 209 4.13 -7.08 -19.99
CA GLN A 209 4.12 -7.90 -21.20
C GLN A 209 2.69 -8.25 -21.65
N GLY A 210 1.80 -8.59 -20.72
CA GLY A 210 0.39 -8.82 -21.01
C GLY A 210 -0.29 -7.59 -21.61
N GLN A 211 -0.10 -6.42 -20.99
CA GLN A 211 -0.64 -5.15 -21.49
C GLN A 211 -0.10 -4.78 -22.87
N ALA A 212 1.19 -4.99 -23.13
CA ALA A 212 1.78 -4.76 -24.45
C ALA A 212 1.18 -5.66 -25.54
N ALA A 213 0.87 -6.93 -25.22
CA ALA A 213 0.21 -7.84 -26.14
C ALA A 213 -1.26 -7.43 -26.40
N TYR A 214 -1.98 -6.99 -25.36
CA TYR A 214 -3.33 -6.44 -25.48
C TYR A 214 -3.36 -5.15 -26.32
N ALA A 215 -2.41 -4.24 -26.12
CA ALA A 215 -2.31 -3.02 -26.91
C ALA A 215 -2.15 -3.33 -28.40
N LYS A 216 -1.29 -4.30 -28.77
CA LYS A 216 -1.15 -4.74 -30.17
C LYS A 216 -2.44 -5.33 -30.73
N ALA A 217 -3.17 -6.11 -29.93
CA ALA A 217 -4.47 -6.65 -30.33
C ALA A 217 -5.49 -5.53 -30.56
N ALA A 218 -5.52 -4.52 -29.68
CA ALA A 218 -6.37 -3.34 -29.81
C ALA A 218 -6.04 -2.54 -31.08
N THR A 219 -4.76 -2.30 -31.38
CA THR A 219 -4.34 -1.64 -32.63
C THR A 219 -4.82 -2.39 -33.87
N VAL A 220 -4.78 -3.73 -33.88
CA VAL A 220 -5.30 -4.52 -35.00
C VAL A 220 -6.80 -4.33 -35.16
N VAL A 221 -7.55 -4.30 -34.07
CA VAL A 221 -9.01 -4.05 -34.10
C VAL A 221 -9.28 -2.64 -34.60
N GLU A 222 -8.57 -1.64 -34.08
CA GLU A 222 -8.72 -0.24 -34.46
C GLU A 222 -8.46 -0.03 -35.96
N GLN A 223 -7.38 -0.60 -36.49
CA GLN A 223 -7.08 -0.55 -37.94
C GLN A 223 -8.13 -1.27 -38.78
N THR A 224 -8.60 -2.44 -38.33
CA THR A 224 -9.57 -3.26 -39.07
C THR A 224 -10.94 -2.58 -39.11
N ILE A 225 -11.43 -2.07 -37.97
CA ILE A 225 -12.72 -1.39 -37.87
C ILE A 225 -12.65 -0.01 -38.53
N GLY A 226 -11.57 0.75 -38.29
CA GLY A 226 -11.36 2.06 -38.90
C GLY A 226 -11.33 1.99 -40.43
N SER A 227 -10.87 0.87 -41.00
CA SER A 227 -10.81 0.62 -42.45
C SER A 227 -11.76 -0.50 -42.91
N ILE A 228 -12.93 -0.65 -42.26
CA ILE A 228 -13.84 -1.78 -42.49
C ILE A 228 -14.25 -1.95 -43.95
N ARG A 229 -14.45 -0.84 -44.68
CA ARG A 229 -14.82 -0.85 -46.10
C ARG A 229 -13.72 -1.49 -46.97
N THR A 230 -12.46 -1.22 -46.65
CA THR A 230 -11.30 -1.80 -47.34
C THR A 230 -11.14 -3.28 -47.01
N VAL A 231 -11.34 -3.66 -45.74
CA VAL A 231 -11.27 -5.08 -45.34
C VAL A 231 -12.35 -5.91 -46.03
N ALA A 232 -13.57 -5.38 -46.13
CA ALA A 232 -14.69 -6.01 -46.83
C ALA A 232 -14.44 -6.09 -48.35
N SER A 233 -13.93 -5.03 -48.99
CA SER A 233 -13.67 -5.02 -50.43
C SER A 233 -12.59 -6.01 -50.88
N PHE A 234 -11.63 -6.31 -50.01
CA PHE A 234 -10.60 -7.33 -50.25
C PHE A 234 -10.93 -8.70 -49.62
N THR A 235 -12.11 -8.86 -49.01
CA THR A 235 -12.56 -10.11 -48.36
C THR A 235 -11.56 -10.66 -47.33
N ARG A 236 -10.90 -9.76 -46.56
CA ARG A 236 -9.80 -10.11 -45.62
C ARG A 236 -10.21 -10.29 -44.15
N GLU A 237 -11.49 -10.43 -43.89
CA GLU A 237 -12.06 -10.58 -42.54
C GLU A 237 -11.42 -11.74 -41.76
N LYS A 238 -11.25 -12.90 -42.40
CA LYS A 238 -10.60 -14.08 -41.78
C LYS A 238 -9.14 -13.81 -41.42
N GLU A 239 -8.41 -13.06 -42.24
CA GLU A 239 -7.01 -12.71 -41.97
C GLU A 239 -6.91 -11.79 -40.75
N ALA A 240 -7.80 -10.80 -40.65
CA ALA A 240 -7.88 -9.89 -39.50
C ALA A 240 -8.21 -10.63 -38.20
N ILE A 241 -9.19 -11.54 -38.23
CA ILE A 241 -9.53 -12.39 -37.08
C ILE A 241 -8.34 -13.25 -36.67
N ASN A 242 -7.60 -13.82 -37.62
CA ASN A 242 -6.45 -14.68 -37.30
C ASN A 242 -5.28 -13.86 -36.69
N LYS A 243 -5.04 -12.64 -37.18
CA LYS A 243 -4.08 -11.70 -36.58
C LYS A 243 -4.47 -11.32 -35.15
N TYR A 244 -5.74 -10.98 -34.92
CA TYR A 244 -6.24 -10.68 -33.58
C TYR A 244 -6.09 -11.88 -32.63
N LYS A 245 -6.47 -13.08 -33.09
CA LYS A 245 -6.32 -14.33 -32.32
C LYS A 245 -4.87 -14.56 -31.91
N LYS A 246 -3.90 -14.34 -32.79
CA LYS A 246 -2.47 -14.50 -32.47
C LYS A 246 -2.02 -13.60 -31.32
N PHE A 247 -2.40 -12.31 -31.33
CA PHE A 247 -2.03 -11.37 -30.27
C PHE A 247 -2.78 -11.66 -28.95
N ILE A 248 -4.07 -11.98 -29.00
CA ILE A 248 -4.86 -12.36 -27.83
C ILE A 248 -4.36 -13.65 -27.19
N THR A 249 -4.01 -14.68 -27.98
CA THR A 249 -3.47 -15.93 -27.45
C THR A 249 -2.13 -15.70 -26.74
N SER A 250 -1.28 -14.79 -27.26
CA SER A 250 -0.05 -14.38 -26.58
C SER A 250 -0.34 -13.67 -25.25
N ALA A 251 -1.33 -12.78 -25.22
CA ALA A 251 -1.76 -12.10 -24.01
C ALA A 251 -2.29 -13.11 -22.97
N TYR A 252 -3.14 -14.05 -23.40
CA TYR A 252 -3.69 -15.12 -22.57
C TYR A 252 -2.60 -15.99 -21.92
N LYS A 253 -1.60 -16.43 -22.70
CA LYS A 253 -0.47 -17.20 -22.16
C LYS A 253 0.33 -16.40 -21.13
N SER A 254 0.53 -15.11 -21.38
CA SER A 254 1.21 -14.20 -20.43
C SER A 254 0.41 -14.05 -19.14
N SER A 255 -0.91 -13.92 -19.22
CA SER A 255 -1.80 -13.87 -18.06
C SER A 255 -1.81 -15.17 -17.25
N ILE A 256 -1.76 -16.34 -17.90
CA ILE A 256 -1.62 -17.63 -17.19
C ILE A 256 -0.29 -17.68 -16.42
N GLN A 257 0.80 -17.31 -17.08
CA GLN A 257 2.12 -17.30 -16.45
C GLN A 257 2.18 -16.30 -15.30
N GLN A 258 1.59 -15.12 -15.46
CA GLN A 258 1.42 -14.14 -14.39
C GLN A 258 0.64 -14.74 -13.22
N GLY A 259 -0.50 -15.38 -13.47
CA GLY A 259 -1.33 -15.99 -12.43
C GLY A 259 -0.57 -17.05 -11.64
N PHE A 260 0.17 -17.93 -12.34
CA PHE A 260 1.00 -18.94 -11.70
C PHE A 260 2.13 -18.34 -10.86
N SER A 261 2.87 -17.37 -11.41
CA SER A 261 3.97 -16.69 -10.70
C SER A 261 3.47 -15.88 -9.50
N THR A 262 2.31 -15.22 -9.61
CA THR A 262 1.68 -14.47 -8.52
C THR A 262 1.23 -15.42 -7.41
N GLY A 263 0.57 -16.52 -7.77
CA GLY A 263 0.12 -17.53 -6.82
C GLY A 263 1.29 -18.18 -6.08
N LEU A 264 2.35 -18.55 -6.79
CA LEU A 264 3.54 -19.14 -6.19
C LEU A 264 4.29 -18.13 -5.29
N GLY A 265 4.42 -16.87 -5.73
CA GLY A 265 5.01 -15.80 -4.92
C GLY A 265 4.27 -15.56 -3.60
N LEU A 266 2.94 -15.47 -3.66
CA LEU A 266 2.10 -15.28 -2.47
C LEU A 266 2.24 -16.45 -1.49
N ARG A 267 2.29 -17.69 -1.99
CA ARG A 267 2.44 -18.89 -1.16
C ARG A 267 3.82 -18.97 -0.51
N ILE A 268 4.89 -18.57 -1.21
CA ILE A 268 6.24 -18.50 -0.64
C ILE A 268 6.28 -17.48 0.50
N MET A 269 5.67 -16.30 0.34
CA MET A 269 5.61 -15.31 1.43
C MET A 269 4.88 -15.84 2.67
N LEU A 270 3.72 -16.47 2.47
CA LEU A 270 2.98 -17.08 3.58
C LEU A 270 3.78 -18.20 4.25
N PHE A 271 4.50 -19.01 3.47
CA PHE A 271 5.37 -20.05 4.03
C PHE A 271 6.49 -19.48 4.91
N VAL A 272 7.16 -18.41 4.45
CA VAL A 272 8.19 -17.70 5.23
C VAL A 272 7.59 -17.12 6.52
N LEU A 273 6.38 -16.55 6.46
CA LEU A 273 5.67 -16.02 7.63
C LEU A 273 5.34 -17.10 8.67
N PHE A 274 4.83 -18.25 8.24
CA PHE A 274 4.53 -19.35 9.17
C PHE A 274 5.80 -19.98 9.74
N SER A 275 6.86 -20.06 8.94
CA SER A 275 8.17 -20.55 9.38
C SER A 275 8.82 -19.60 10.39
N SER A 276 8.70 -18.28 10.23
CA SER A 276 9.16 -17.31 11.24
C SER A 276 8.35 -17.43 12.53
N TYR A 277 7.04 -17.69 12.45
CA TYR A 277 6.19 -18.00 13.62
C TYR A 277 6.69 -19.23 14.38
N ALA A 278 6.95 -20.33 13.67
CA ALA A 278 7.43 -21.57 14.27
C ALA A 278 8.80 -21.35 14.95
N LEU A 279 9.70 -20.62 14.28
CA LEU A 279 11.01 -20.26 14.84
C LEU A 279 10.88 -19.37 16.09
N ALA A 280 9.96 -18.40 16.07
CA ALA A 280 9.69 -17.50 17.20
C ALA A 280 9.24 -18.26 18.45
N ILE A 281 8.30 -19.19 18.27
CA ILE A 281 7.76 -20.00 19.37
C ILE A 281 8.81 -20.97 19.91
N TRP A 282 9.53 -21.66 19.02
CA TRP A 282 10.57 -22.62 19.41
C TRP A 282 11.72 -21.96 20.17
N PHE A 283 12.27 -20.88 19.60
CA PHE A 283 13.38 -20.15 20.22
C PHE A 283 12.92 -19.36 21.46
N GLY A 284 11.70 -18.81 21.43
CA GLY A 284 11.06 -18.16 22.57
C GLY A 284 10.87 -19.11 23.75
N GLY A 285 10.38 -20.33 23.51
CA GLY A 285 10.25 -21.37 24.52
C GLY A 285 11.60 -21.74 25.16
N LYS A 286 12.65 -21.87 24.34
CA LYS A 286 14.02 -22.11 24.84
C LYS A 286 14.53 -20.96 25.74
N MET A 287 14.24 -19.71 25.39
CA MET A 287 14.62 -18.55 26.22
C MET A 287 13.85 -18.46 27.55
N ILE A 288 12.61 -18.92 27.59
CA ILE A 288 11.85 -19.02 28.85
C ILE A 288 12.55 -20.02 29.78
N LEU A 289 12.95 -21.18 29.26
CA LEU A 289 13.58 -22.26 30.04
C LEU A 289 15.02 -21.95 30.48
N GLU A 290 15.83 -21.35 29.61
CA GLU A 290 17.28 -21.18 29.86
C GLU A 290 17.67 -19.79 30.40
N LYS A 291 16.90 -18.74 30.07
CA LYS A 291 17.24 -17.35 30.38
C LYS A 291 16.21 -16.63 31.25
N GLY A 292 15.17 -17.33 31.71
CA GLY A 292 14.16 -16.76 32.61
C GLY A 292 13.29 -15.67 31.99
N TYR A 293 13.11 -15.69 30.66
CA TYR A 293 12.14 -14.80 29.99
C TYR A 293 10.71 -15.14 30.43
N THR A 294 9.84 -14.15 30.56
CA THR A 294 8.41 -14.39 30.81
C THR A 294 7.68 -14.73 29.51
N GLY A 295 6.59 -15.50 29.60
CA GLY A 295 5.78 -15.87 28.44
C GLY A 295 5.19 -14.65 27.73
N GLY A 296 4.82 -13.62 28.50
CA GLY A 296 4.37 -12.33 28.00
C GLY A 296 5.44 -11.60 27.20
N ALA A 297 6.70 -11.58 27.64
CA ALA A 297 7.78 -10.94 26.89
C ALA A 297 8.01 -11.60 25.52
N VAL A 298 7.93 -12.92 25.43
CA VAL A 298 8.06 -13.68 24.17
C VAL A 298 6.91 -13.37 23.22
N ILE A 299 5.67 -13.40 23.72
CA ILE A 299 4.48 -13.11 22.91
C ILE A 299 4.48 -11.65 22.46
N ASN A 300 4.98 -10.73 23.30
CA ASN A 300 5.09 -9.33 22.92
C ASN A 300 6.00 -9.12 21.71
N VAL A 301 7.20 -9.70 21.76
CA VAL A 301 8.16 -9.61 20.66
C VAL A 301 7.60 -10.29 19.41
N LEU A 302 6.94 -11.45 19.57
CA LEU A 302 6.33 -12.17 18.45
C LEU A 302 5.27 -11.33 17.75
N ILE A 303 4.29 -10.80 18.48
CA ILE A 303 3.18 -10.04 17.89
C ILE A 303 3.68 -8.74 17.22
N ILE A 304 4.63 -8.04 17.84
CA ILE A 304 5.22 -6.81 17.28
C ILE A 304 5.96 -7.10 15.97
N VAL A 305 6.78 -8.15 15.94
CA VAL A 305 7.52 -8.52 14.74
C VAL A 305 6.53 -8.89 13.62
N VAL A 306 5.48 -9.63 13.94
CA VAL A 306 4.44 -10.01 12.97
C VAL A 306 3.68 -8.79 12.45
N ALA A 307 3.33 -7.86 13.33
CA ALA A 307 2.74 -6.59 12.93
C ALA A 307 3.63 -5.81 11.95
N CYS A 308 4.95 -5.87 12.15
CA CYS A 308 5.92 -5.30 11.21
C CYS A 308 5.91 -6.05 9.86
N HIS A 309 5.79 -7.38 9.86
CA HIS A 309 5.68 -8.18 8.62
C HIS A 309 4.41 -7.82 7.84
N VAL A 310 3.28 -7.69 8.55
CA VAL A 310 2.00 -7.29 7.97
C VAL A 310 2.06 -5.87 7.41
N SER A 311 2.63 -4.92 8.15
CA SER A 311 2.84 -3.54 7.68
C SER A 311 3.69 -3.48 6.39
N TYR A 312 4.75 -4.29 6.32
CA TYR A 312 5.58 -4.42 5.13
C TYR A 312 4.80 -5.00 3.94
N TYR A 313 3.99 -6.05 4.18
CA TYR A 313 3.14 -6.65 3.16
C TYR A 313 2.09 -5.67 2.59
N TYR A 314 1.44 -4.90 3.46
CA TYR A 314 0.51 -3.85 3.04
C TYR A 314 1.21 -2.78 2.20
N THR A 315 2.42 -2.38 2.58
CA THR A 315 3.22 -1.41 1.82
C THR A 315 3.59 -1.92 0.42
N LEU A 316 3.92 -3.19 0.27
CA LEU A 316 4.25 -3.78 -1.04
C LEU A 316 3.04 -4.03 -1.94
N THR A 317 1.87 -4.30 -1.35
CA THR A 317 0.67 -4.68 -2.10
C THR A 317 -0.17 -3.48 -2.53
N PHE A 318 -0.15 -2.41 -1.73
CA PHE A 318 -1.02 -1.24 -1.91
C PHE A 318 -0.25 0.09 -2.01
N GLY A 319 1.08 0.06 -1.96
CA GLY A 319 1.96 1.21 -2.17
C GLY A 319 2.43 1.36 -3.61
#